data_AF-A0A1M3G2E9-F1
#
_entry.id   AF-A0A1M3G2E9-F1
#
_cell.length_a   1.000
_cell.length_b   1.000
_cell.length_c   1.000
_cell.angle_alpha   90.00
_cell.angle_beta   90.00
_cell.angle_gamma   90.00
#
_symmetry.space_group_name_H-M   'P 1'
#
loop_
_entity.id
_entity.type
_entity.pdbx_description
1 polymer ?
#
loop_
_entity_poly.entity_id
_entity_poly.type
_entity_poly.pdbx_seq_one_letter_code
_entity_poly.pdbx_strand_id
1 'polypeptide(L)'
;MKLFKLTALASLCFALTSTIISCEKDSEKDKVNAYSKSDIPVTGAQVAPVASPSAGLGSLSVSYDKRVGIINYSLTWSGLSDSVIAIRVCGPAPVGYPILNPSFTGANPTGITTTPYIVLQELNGVTTQAPTKAFRPSTGSYTGTLLVDGVKVRQQDLLNGLYFITVHTKTTLPVSGSGAFLYRWFGEIRGQIRFD
;
A
#
# COMPACT_ATOMS: atom_id res chain seq x y z
N MET A 1 -67.59 7.75 -33.92
CA MET A 1 -66.64 8.34 -32.92
C MET A 1 -66.95 7.67 -31.59
N LYS A 2 -66.11 6.97 -30.84
CA LYS A 2 -64.66 6.78 -30.72
C LYS A 2 -64.47 5.38 -30.10
N LEU A 3 -63.70 4.49 -30.71
CA LEU A 3 -63.42 3.14 -30.18
C LEU A 3 -61.94 2.76 -30.37
N PHE A 4 -61.05 3.71 -30.15
CA PHE A 4 -59.60 3.53 -30.23
C PHE A 4 -58.92 4.33 -29.12
N LYS A 5 -58.93 3.88 -27.84
CA LYS A 5 -58.04 4.45 -26.81
C LYS A 5 -57.58 3.50 -25.68
N LEU A 6 -58.03 2.25 -25.60
CA LEU A 6 -57.77 1.42 -24.39
C LEU A 6 -56.65 0.37 -24.52
N THR A 7 -56.22 0.02 -25.73
CA THR A 7 -55.20 -1.05 -25.94
C THR A 7 -53.76 -0.56 -25.90
N ALA A 8 -53.49 0.74 -26.10
CA ALA A 8 -52.13 1.28 -26.09
C ALA A 8 -51.54 1.42 -24.68
N LEU A 9 -52.38 1.58 -23.65
CA LEU A 9 -51.92 1.81 -22.27
C LEU A 9 -51.51 0.51 -21.57
N ALA A 10 -52.14 -0.62 -21.90
CA ALA A 10 -51.80 -1.93 -21.33
C ALA A 10 -50.44 -2.46 -21.83
N SER A 11 -50.09 -2.23 -23.10
CA SER A 11 -48.76 -2.60 -23.64
C SER A 11 -47.62 -1.75 -23.08
N LEU A 12 -47.88 -0.48 -22.74
CA LEU A 12 -46.86 0.40 -22.17
C LEU A 12 -46.51 0.01 -20.72
N CYS A 13 -47.48 -0.49 -19.95
CA CYS A 13 -47.25 -0.96 -18.57
C CYS A 13 -46.49 -2.29 -18.50
N PHE A 14 -46.63 -3.18 -19.49
CA PHE A 14 -45.91 -4.47 -19.50
C PHE A 14 -44.45 -4.34 -19.96
N ALA A 15 -44.14 -3.32 -20.78
CA ALA A 15 -42.78 -3.00 -21.19
C ALA A 15 -41.95 -2.34 -20.06
N LEU A 16 -42.60 -1.63 -19.13
CA LEU A 16 -41.93 -0.89 -18.05
C LEU A 16 -41.54 -1.76 -16.84
N THR A 17 -42.14 -2.95 -16.67
CA THR A 17 -41.82 -3.88 -15.57
C THR A 17 -40.68 -4.84 -15.91
N SER A 18 -40.25 -4.90 -17.17
CA SER A 18 -39.19 -5.82 -17.63
C SER A 18 -37.77 -5.28 -17.43
N THR A 19 -37.60 -4.00 -17.07
CA THR A 19 -36.28 -3.36 -16.94
C THR A 19 -35.68 -3.41 -15.53
N ILE A 20 -36.39 -3.98 -14.54
CA ILE A 20 -35.97 -3.95 -13.13
C ILE A 20 -35.29 -5.24 -12.64
N ILE A 21 -35.14 -6.27 -13.49
CA ILE A 21 -34.51 -7.57 -13.11
C ILE A 21 -33.01 -7.61 -13.47
N SER A 22 -32.49 -6.60 -14.17
CA SER A 22 -31.10 -6.58 -14.64
C SER A 22 -30.21 -5.65 -13.79
N CYS A 23 -30.06 -5.90 -12.48
CA CYS A 23 -29.11 -5.11 -11.67
C CYS A 23 -28.57 -5.80 -10.39
N GLU A 24 -28.59 -7.14 -10.27
CA GLU A 24 -28.03 -7.82 -9.07
C GLU A 24 -26.88 -8.79 -9.36
N LYS A 25 -26.77 -9.34 -10.58
CA LYS A 25 -25.72 -10.33 -10.88
C LYS A 25 -24.30 -9.75 -10.92
N ASP A 26 -24.14 -8.46 -11.18
CA ASP A 26 -22.82 -7.85 -11.29
C ASP A 26 -22.28 -7.38 -9.93
N SER A 27 -23.15 -6.91 -9.03
CA SER A 27 -22.75 -6.47 -7.68
C SER A 27 -22.23 -7.62 -6.82
N GLU A 28 -22.72 -8.85 -7.03
CA GLU A 28 -22.28 -10.04 -6.31
C GLU A 28 -20.89 -10.53 -6.78
N LYS A 29 -20.60 -10.42 -8.09
CA LYS A 29 -19.28 -10.71 -8.65
C LYS A 29 -18.20 -9.72 -8.22
N ASP A 30 -18.59 -8.46 -8.00
CA ASP A 30 -17.69 -7.43 -7.50
C ASP A 30 -17.22 -7.74 -6.07
N LYS A 31 -18.06 -8.30 -5.20
CA LYS A 31 -17.68 -8.66 -3.82
C LYS A 31 -16.56 -9.71 -3.71
N VAL A 32 -16.39 -10.58 -4.72
CA VAL A 32 -15.40 -11.67 -4.69
C VAL A 32 -14.06 -11.25 -5.33
N ASN A 33 -14.08 -10.21 -6.16
CA ASN A 33 -12.95 -9.77 -6.97
C ASN A 33 -12.38 -8.42 -6.56
N ALA A 34 -13.18 -7.55 -5.94
CA ALA A 34 -12.76 -6.26 -5.44
C ALA A 34 -12.51 -6.31 -3.93
N TYR A 35 -11.33 -5.85 -3.53
CA TYR A 35 -10.88 -5.76 -2.16
C TYR A 35 -10.55 -4.30 -1.86
N SER A 36 -10.96 -3.78 -0.71
CA SER A 36 -10.57 -2.45 -0.28
C SER A 36 -10.49 -2.34 1.23
N LYS A 37 -9.58 -1.50 1.69
CA LYS A 37 -9.45 -1.13 3.10
C LYS A 37 -8.94 0.29 3.19
N SER A 38 -9.56 1.07 4.06
CA SER A 38 -9.09 2.41 4.42
C SER A 38 -8.55 2.42 5.84
N ASP A 39 -7.79 3.47 6.15
CA ASP A 39 -7.32 3.73 7.51
C ASP A 39 -6.45 2.62 8.11
N ILE A 40 -5.68 1.94 7.25
CA ILE A 40 -4.63 1.04 7.71
C ILE A 40 -3.57 1.90 8.41
N PRO A 41 -3.26 1.65 9.69
CA PRO A 41 -2.29 2.44 10.40
C PRO A 41 -0.88 2.24 9.81
N VAL A 42 -0.17 3.34 9.60
CA VAL A 42 1.24 3.36 9.19
C VAL A 42 2.03 4.00 10.33
N THR A 43 2.84 3.21 11.04
CA THR A 43 3.45 3.66 12.30
C THR A 43 4.89 3.19 12.43
N GLY A 44 5.67 3.91 13.25
CA GLY A 44 7.02 3.48 13.62
C GLY A 44 7.05 2.18 14.42
N ALA A 45 5.96 1.84 15.12
CA ALA A 45 5.84 0.60 15.88
C ALA A 45 5.84 -0.66 15.00
N GLN A 46 5.52 -0.54 13.71
CA GLN A 46 5.59 -1.66 12.76
C GLN A 46 7.01 -1.88 12.20
N VAL A 47 7.97 -1.00 12.47
CA VAL A 47 9.35 -1.06 11.95
C VAL A 47 10.25 -1.91 12.86
N ALA A 48 10.25 -3.23 12.70
CA ALA A 48 11.08 -4.12 13.52
C ALA A 48 12.51 -4.28 12.94
N PRO A 49 13.58 -4.40 13.74
CA PRO A 49 13.60 -4.32 15.19
C PRO A 49 13.59 -2.84 15.65
N VAL A 50 12.62 -2.51 16.50
CA VAL A 50 12.42 -1.13 16.98
C VAL A 50 13.32 -0.91 18.19
N ALA A 51 14.31 0.00 18.13
CA ALA A 51 15.00 0.47 19.35
C ALA A 51 14.19 1.59 20.03
N SER A 52 13.66 2.51 19.23
CA SER A 52 12.71 3.55 19.65
C SER A 52 11.80 3.89 18.46
N PRO A 53 10.50 3.58 18.51
CA PRO A 53 9.61 3.86 17.39
C PRO A 53 9.50 5.37 17.18
N SER A 54 9.48 5.81 15.92
CA SER A 54 9.17 7.22 15.61
C SER A 54 7.75 7.56 16.05
N ALA A 55 7.54 8.81 16.45
CA ALA A 55 6.22 9.40 16.68
C ALA A 55 5.47 9.72 15.38
N GLY A 56 6.13 9.57 14.21
CA GLY A 56 5.52 9.71 12.91
C GLY A 56 4.33 8.77 12.73
N LEU A 57 3.27 9.30 12.12
CA LEU A 57 2.02 8.58 11.87
C LEU A 57 1.63 8.72 10.41
N GLY A 58 0.87 7.74 9.93
CA GLY A 58 0.25 7.77 8.62
C GLY A 58 -0.96 6.87 8.54
N SER A 59 -1.71 7.05 7.44
CA SER A 59 -2.87 6.24 7.09
C SER A 59 -2.71 5.75 5.66
N LEU A 60 -2.99 4.47 5.45
CA LEU A 60 -2.93 3.81 4.16
C LEU A 60 -4.33 3.32 3.78
N SER A 61 -4.78 3.72 2.60
CA SER A 61 -5.96 3.17 1.94
C SER A 61 -5.55 2.40 0.70
N VAL A 62 -6.09 1.20 0.53
CA VAL A 62 -5.78 0.31 -0.58
C VAL A 62 -7.04 -0.19 -1.25
N SER A 63 -6.98 -0.38 -2.57
CA SER A 63 -7.98 -1.13 -3.32
C SER A 63 -7.30 -2.04 -4.34
N TYR A 64 -7.85 -3.23 -4.52
CA TYR A 64 -7.33 -4.23 -5.43
C TYR A 64 -8.47 -4.91 -6.16
N ASP A 65 -8.37 -4.99 -7.48
CA ASP A 65 -9.30 -5.77 -8.31
C ASP A 65 -8.53 -6.93 -8.96
N LYS A 66 -8.92 -8.17 -8.63
CA LYS A 66 -8.32 -9.39 -9.18
C LYS A 66 -8.39 -9.47 -10.69
N ARG A 67 -9.41 -8.88 -11.32
CA ARG A 67 -9.63 -8.92 -12.77
C ARG A 67 -8.61 -8.05 -13.49
N VAL A 68 -8.26 -6.92 -12.88
CA VAL A 68 -7.32 -5.94 -13.44
C VAL A 68 -5.89 -6.26 -13.01
N GLY A 69 -5.71 -6.91 -11.85
CA GLY A 69 -4.39 -7.21 -11.31
C GLY A 69 -3.65 -5.96 -10.85
N ILE A 70 -4.35 -4.87 -10.54
CA ILE A 70 -3.74 -3.61 -10.07
C ILE A 70 -4.18 -3.34 -8.65
N ILE A 71 -3.21 -3.11 -7.76
CA ILE A 71 -3.46 -2.47 -6.47
C ILE A 71 -3.28 -0.96 -6.61
N ASN A 72 -4.26 -0.20 -6.16
CA ASN A 72 -4.17 1.24 -5.94
C ASN A 72 -3.94 1.48 -4.46
N TYR A 73 -3.07 2.42 -4.13
CA TYR A 73 -2.81 2.80 -2.74
C TYR A 73 -2.72 4.31 -2.59
N SER A 74 -3.26 4.81 -1.49
CA SER A 74 -3.18 6.21 -1.07
C SER A 74 -2.60 6.25 0.34
N LEU A 75 -1.48 6.93 0.48
CA LEU A 75 -0.73 7.07 1.73
C LEU A 75 -0.80 8.52 2.18
N THR A 76 -1.06 8.74 3.47
CA THR A 76 -0.84 10.02 4.15
C THR A 76 0.16 9.84 5.29
N TRP A 77 0.89 10.89 5.63
CA TRP A 77 1.80 10.91 6.76
C TRP A 77 1.89 12.29 7.40
N SER A 78 2.25 12.31 8.68
CA SER A 78 2.54 13.53 9.44
C SER A 78 3.46 13.21 10.62
N GLY A 79 4.09 14.25 11.17
CA GLY A 79 4.92 14.12 12.36
C GLY A 79 6.21 13.31 12.13
N LEU A 80 6.65 13.16 10.88
CA LEU A 80 7.92 12.51 10.59
C LEU A 80 9.09 13.37 11.10
N SER A 81 10.18 12.71 11.47
CA SER A 81 11.36 13.35 12.06
C SER A 81 12.08 14.32 11.12
N ASP A 82 11.97 14.13 9.80
CA ASP A 82 12.52 15.01 8.77
C ASP A 82 11.78 14.77 7.43
N SER A 83 12.19 15.48 6.39
CA SER A 83 11.73 15.36 5.01
C SER A 83 11.94 13.96 4.46
N VAL A 84 10.97 13.51 3.66
CA VAL A 84 10.97 12.18 3.03
C VAL A 84 11.97 12.12 1.90
N ILE A 85 12.77 11.06 1.89
CA ILE A 85 13.77 10.74 0.85
C ILE A 85 13.38 9.54 0.00
N ALA A 86 12.58 8.62 0.55
CA ALA A 86 12.00 7.51 -0.21
C ALA A 86 10.66 7.03 0.36
N ILE A 87 9.80 6.55 -0.53
CA ILE A 87 8.61 5.74 -0.21
C ILE A 87 8.78 4.43 -0.98
N ARG A 88 8.57 3.29 -0.31
CA ARG A 88 8.76 1.97 -0.90
C ARG A 88 7.56 1.08 -0.71
N VAL A 89 7.27 0.27 -1.72
CA VAL A 89 6.45 -0.94 -1.58
C VAL A 89 7.38 -2.14 -1.51
N CYS A 90 7.22 -2.95 -0.47
CA CYS A 90 8.16 -4.00 -0.10
C CYS A 90 7.44 -5.33 0.19
N GLY A 91 8.17 -6.43 0.11
CA GLY A 91 7.72 -7.76 0.53
C GLY A 91 8.34 -8.89 -0.31
N PRO A 92 7.86 -10.12 -0.19
CA PRO A 92 6.88 -10.58 0.80
C PRO A 92 7.50 -10.65 2.21
N ALA A 93 6.84 -10.08 3.21
CA ALA A 93 7.17 -10.22 4.62
C ALA A 93 5.96 -9.93 5.53
N PRO A 94 5.74 -10.72 6.61
CA PRO A 94 4.67 -10.47 7.57
C PRO A 94 4.95 -9.24 8.44
N VAL A 95 3.92 -8.76 9.15
CA VAL A 95 4.06 -7.72 10.19
C VAL A 95 5.13 -8.11 11.19
N GLY A 96 5.99 -7.16 11.58
CA GLY A 96 7.07 -7.40 12.55
C GLY A 96 8.28 -8.13 11.97
N TYR A 97 8.29 -8.50 10.69
CA TYR A 97 9.50 -9.02 10.05
C TYR A 97 10.62 -7.96 10.05
N PRO A 98 11.85 -8.32 10.43
CA PRO A 98 12.96 -7.39 10.51
C PRO A 98 13.22 -6.63 9.20
N ILE A 99 13.40 -5.32 9.30
CA ILE A 99 13.90 -4.44 8.24
C ILE A 99 15.42 -4.51 8.09
N LEU A 100 16.10 -5.01 9.12
CA LEU A 100 17.54 -5.25 9.13
C LEU A 100 17.83 -6.72 8.82
N ASN A 101 18.70 -6.97 7.83
CA ASN A 101 19.26 -8.29 7.62
C ASN A 101 20.13 -8.67 8.84
N PRO A 102 19.87 -9.78 9.55
CA PRO A 102 20.66 -10.19 10.71
C PRO A 102 22.16 -10.37 10.43
N SER A 103 22.53 -10.61 9.17
CA SER A 103 23.92 -10.74 8.73
C SER A 103 24.59 -9.40 8.41
N PHE A 104 23.88 -8.27 8.54
CA PHE A 104 24.42 -6.95 8.24
C PHE A 104 25.42 -6.52 9.33
N THR A 105 26.68 -6.30 8.94
CA THR A 105 27.79 -5.94 9.83
C THR A 105 28.16 -4.46 9.79
N GLY A 106 27.41 -3.62 9.06
CA GLY A 106 27.74 -2.20 8.87
C GLY A 106 28.70 -1.91 7.71
N ALA A 107 29.39 -2.92 7.18
CA ALA A 107 30.33 -2.75 6.07
C ALA A 107 29.59 -2.64 4.72
N ASN A 108 29.75 -1.50 4.03
CA ASN A 108 29.23 -1.20 2.69
C ASN A 108 27.72 -1.46 2.49
N PRO A 109 26.85 -0.66 3.13
CA PRO A 109 25.42 -0.89 3.10
C PRO A 109 24.82 -0.59 1.72
N THR A 110 24.52 -1.63 0.96
CA THR A 110 23.64 -1.56 -0.21
C THR A 110 22.23 -1.98 0.19
N GLY A 111 21.21 -1.63 -0.61
CA GLY A 111 19.83 -2.08 -0.36
C GLY A 111 19.72 -3.61 -0.23
N ILE A 112 20.49 -4.34 -1.04
CA ILE A 112 20.52 -5.81 -1.05
C ILE A 112 21.14 -6.39 0.23
N THR A 113 22.14 -5.73 0.82
CA THR A 113 22.81 -6.21 2.03
C THR A 113 22.08 -5.81 3.31
N THR A 114 21.19 -4.82 3.27
CA THR A 114 20.56 -4.25 4.48
C THR A 114 19.15 -4.74 4.76
N THR A 115 18.33 -5.05 3.75
CA THR A 115 16.92 -5.44 3.95
C THR A 115 16.68 -6.89 3.51
N PRO A 116 16.02 -7.74 4.33
CA PRO A 116 15.80 -9.15 4.02
C PRO A 116 14.60 -9.42 3.08
N TYR A 117 14.01 -8.38 2.49
CA TYR A 117 12.87 -8.44 1.58
C TYR A 117 13.16 -7.66 0.29
N ILE A 118 12.30 -7.85 -0.72
CA ILE A 118 12.42 -7.19 -2.02
C ILE A 118 11.75 -5.81 -1.97
N VAL A 119 12.40 -4.80 -2.56
CA VAL A 119 11.78 -3.50 -2.89
C VAL A 119 11.12 -3.63 -4.26
N LEU A 120 9.79 -3.66 -4.28
CA LEU A 120 8.99 -3.88 -5.49
C LEU A 120 8.79 -2.59 -6.29
N GLN A 121 8.66 -1.47 -5.58
CA GLN A 121 8.52 -0.14 -6.15
C GLN A 121 9.18 0.85 -5.20
N GLU A 122 9.93 1.80 -5.74
CA GLU A 122 10.55 2.89 -4.98
C GLU A 122 10.26 4.22 -5.66
N LEU A 123 9.79 5.18 -4.86
CA LEU A 123 9.76 6.59 -5.20
C LEU A 123 10.82 7.30 -4.37
N ASN A 124 11.80 7.92 -5.00
CA ASN A 124 12.93 8.55 -4.31
C ASN A 124 13.36 9.89 -4.92
N GLY A 125 14.13 10.66 -4.16
CA GLY A 125 14.75 11.89 -4.61
C GLY A 125 16.10 11.67 -5.31
N VAL A 126 16.14 10.93 -6.42
CA VAL A 126 17.18 10.91 -7.49
C VAL A 126 18.67 10.76 -7.11
N THR A 127 19.09 10.59 -5.85
CA THR A 127 20.50 10.29 -5.50
C THR A 127 20.61 9.02 -4.67
N THR A 128 21.29 8.00 -5.21
CA THR A 128 21.67 6.77 -4.49
C THR A 128 22.89 6.97 -3.58
N GLN A 129 23.50 8.17 -3.62
CA GLN A 129 24.65 8.57 -2.81
C GLN A 129 24.32 9.78 -1.93
N ALA A 130 24.98 9.84 -0.77
CA ALA A 130 24.81 10.94 0.17
C ALA A 130 25.39 12.26 -0.39
N PRO A 131 24.73 13.41 -0.18
CA PRO A 131 23.45 13.55 0.52
C PRO A 131 22.25 13.15 -0.37
N THR A 132 21.37 12.28 0.17
CA THR A 132 20.09 11.93 -0.47
C THR A 132 19.18 13.15 -0.53
N LYS A 133 18.70 13.53 -1.71
CA LYS A 133 17.81 14.68 -1.88
C LYS A 133 16.42 14.34 -1.30
N ALA A 134 15.87 15.23 -0.48
CA ALA A 134 14.47 15.12 -0.08
C ALA A 134 13.55 15.40 -1.27
N PHE A 135 12.44 14.67 -1.37
CA PHE A 135 11.46 14.87 -2.44
C PHE A 135 10.04 15.13 -1.92
N ARG A 136 9.75 14.92 -0.62
CA ARG A 136 8.52 15.39 0.04
C ARG A 136 8.81 15.95 1.44
N PRO A 137 7.96 16.88 1.93
CA PRO A 137 7.99 17.33 3.32
C PRO A 137 7.66 16.21 4.33
N SER A 138 7.93 16.48 5.62
CA SER A 138 7.67 15.59 6.75
C SER A 138 6.17 15.35 7.05
N THR A 139 5.28 16.06 6.36
CA THR A 139 3.83 15.85 6.35
C THR A 139 3.35 15.90 4.91
N GLY A 140 2.57 14.93 4.46
CA GLY A 140 2.12 14.90 3.08
C GLY A 140 1.28 13.68 2.72
N SER A 141 1.06 13.51 1.42
CA SER A 141 0.36 12.38 0.84
C SER A 141 0.98 11.92 -0.47
N TYR A 142 0.73 10.66 -0.82
CA TYR A 142 1.15 10.05 -2.06
C TYR A 142 0.16 8.97 -2.50
N THR A 143 -0.18 8.97 -3.79
CA THR A 143 -1.00 7.92 -4.41
C THR A 143 -0.17 7.23 -5.48
N GLY A 144 -0.28 5.91 -5.53
CA GLY A 144 0.39 5.10 -6.53
C GLY A 144 -0.39 3.84 -6.87
N THR A 145 0.14 3.10 -7.84
CA THR A 145 -0.36 1.79 -8.25
C THR A 145 0.78 0.81 -8.36
N LEU A 146 0.48 -0.48 -8.21
CA LEU A 146 1.41 -1.58 -8.42
C LEU A 146 0.70 -2.72 -9.15
N LEU A 147 1.39 -3.32 -10.12
CA LEU A 147 0.91 -4.48 -10.85
C LEU A 147 1.14 -5.76 -10.03
N VAL A 148 0.09 -6.56 -9.89
CA VAL A 148 0.11 -7.91 -9.35
C VAL A 148 0.39 -8.87 -10.51
N ASP A 149 1.68 -9.05 -10.81
CA ASP A 149 2.16 -9.77 -12.00
C ASP A 149 2.18 -11.31 -11.84
N GLY A 150 1.90 -11.82 -10.64
CA GLY A 150 1.96 -13.24 -10.33
C GLY A 150 3.37 -13.82 -10.18
N VAL A 151 4.42 -13.01 -10.38
CA VAL A 151 5.84 -13.41 -10.31
C VAL A 151 6.54 -12.71 -9.16
N LYS A 152 6.67 -11.37 -9.22
CA LYS A 152 7.24 -10.54 -8.13
C LYS A 152 6.19 -10.22 -7.08
N VAL A 153 4.97 -9.95 -7.54
CA VAL A 153 3.82 -9.64 -6.69
C VAL A 153 2.77 -10.73 -6.90
N ARG A 154 2.72 -11.67 -5.96
CA ARG A 154 1.79 -12.80 -6.02
C ARG A 154 0.48 -12.41 -5.37
N GLN A 155 -0.63 -12.64 -6.06
CA GLN A 155 -1.97 -12.34 -5.53
C GLN A 155 -2.21 -13.00 -4.17
N GLN A 156 -1.81 -14.27 -4.01
CA GLN A 156 -1.98 -14.98 -2.75
C GLN A 156 -1.25 -14.29 -1.59
N ASP A 157 0.00 -13.88 -1.81
CA ASP A 157 0.80 -13.18 -0.80
C ASP A 157 0.21 -11.80 -0.47
N LEU A 158 -0.36 -11.13 -1.47
CA LEU A 158 -1.05 -9.86 -1.28
C LEU A 158 -2.29 -10.02 -0.40
N LEU A 159 -3.13 -11.01 -0.69
CA LEU A 159 -4.33 -11.29 0.10
C LEU A 159 -4.00 -11.83 1.49
N ASN A 160 -2.85 -12.49 1.66
CA ASN A 160 -2.32 -12.91 2.95
C ASN A 160 -1.61 -11.78 3.72
N GLY A 161 -1.63 -10.55 3.18
CA GLY A 161 -1.06 -9.38 3.82
C GLY A 161 0.45 -9.45 3.99
N LEU A 162 1.19 -9.94 3.00
CA LEU A 162 2.66 -10.04 3.02
C LEU A 162 3.37 -8.87 2.33
N TYR A 163 2.63 -7.88 1.79
CA TYR A 163 3.24 -6.66 1.24
C TYR A 163 2.99 -5.47 2.16
N PHE A 164 3.89 -4.50 2.14
CA PHE A 164 3.82 -3.34 3.02
C PHE A 164 4.44 -2.11 2.38
N ILE A 165 4.08 -0.94 2.89
CA ILE A 165 4.65 0.35 2.49
C ILE A 165 5.53 0.89 3.61
N THR A 166 6.70 1.43 3.25
CA THR A 166 7.59 2.14 4.18
C THR A 166 7.86 3.56 3.71
N VAL A 167 7.98 4.48 4.67
CA VAL A 167 8.42 5.86 4.43
C VAL A 167 9.78 6.07 5.08
N HIS A 168 10.71 6.66 4.34
CA HIS A 168 12.09 6.92 4.75
C HIS A 168 12.35 8.41 4.79
N THR A 169 12.98 8.89 5.85
CA THR A 169 13.35 10.30 6.01
C THR A 169 14.85 10.50 5.97
N LYS A 170 15.28 11.77 5.94
CA LYS A 170 16.69 12.14 6.00
C LYS A 170 17.38 11.69 7.29
N THR A 171 16.63 11.58 8.39
CA THR A 171 17.12 11.17 9.71
C THR A 171 17.63 9.73 9.67
N THR A 172 18.81 9.50 10.25
CA THR A 172 19.26 8.15 10.56
C THR A 172 18.66 7.73 11.89
N LEU A 173 17.74 6.77 11.85
CA LEU A 173 17.07 6.27 13.05
C LEU A 173 17.85 5.09 13.66
N PRO A 174 17.90 4.98 15.00
CA PRO A 174 18.53 3.84 15.65
C PRO A 174 17.67 2.58 15.45
N VAL A 175 18.30 1.48 15.02
CA VAL A 175 17.69 0.15 15.01
C VAL A 175 18.34 -0.72 16.09
N SER A 176 17.58 -1.63 16.68
CA SER A 176 18.11 -2.56 17.69
C SER A 176 18.78 -3.76 17.00
N GLY A 177 20.07 -3.98 17.25
CA GLY A 177 20.86 -5.05 16.64
C GLY A 177 22.26 -5.17 17.25
N SER A 178 23.03 -6.19 16.83
CA SER A 178 24.45 -6.33 17.23
C SER A 178 25.27 -5.24 16.54
N GLY A 179 25.37 -4.09 17.21
CA GLY A 179 25.94 -2.85 16.67
C GLY A 179 24.87 -1.76 16.59
N ALA A 180 25.15 -0.58 17.15
CA ALA A 180 24.29 0.59 17.03
C ALA A 180 24.44 1.19 15.61
N PHE A 181 23.77 0.60 14.63
CA PHE A 181 23.84 1.07 13.25
C PHE A 181 22.87 2.24 13.02
N LEU A 182 23.39 3.35 12.50
CA LEU A 182 22.62 4.50 12.06
C LEU A 182 22.47 4.44 10.55
N TYR A 183 21.27 4.07 10.05
CA TYR A 183 21.04 4.00 8.60
C TYR A 183 19.66 4.51 8.20
N ARG A 184 19.62 5.41 7.23
CA ARG A 184 18.39 6.06 6.72
C ARG A 184 17.43 5.11 5.99
N TRP A 185 17.94 3.99 5.49
CA TRP A 185 17.18 3.07 4.63
C TRP A 185 16.41 1.98 5.38
N PHE A 186 16.40 2.07 6.71
CA PHE A 186 15.62 1.22 7.61
C PHE A 186 14.12 1.58 7.61
N GLY A 187 13.79 2.84 7.33
CA GLY A 187 12.41 3.30 7.30
C GLY A 187 11.99 3.84 8.65
N GLU A 188 11.16 4.88 8.61
CA GLU A 188 10.67 5.56 9.81
C GLU A 188 9.31 5.04 10.24
N ILE A 189 8.40 4.85 9.28
CA ILE A 189 7.07 4.28 9.51
C ILE A 189 6.78 3.18 8.49
N ARG A 190 5.99 2.19 8.91
CA ARG A 190 5.57 1.05 8.10
C ARG A 190 4.06 0.82 8.24
N GLY A 191 3.41 0.45 7.13
CA GLY A 191 2.02 0.02 7.10
C GLY A 191 1.86 -1.25 6.29
N GLN A 192 1.32 -2.30 6.91
CA GLN A 192 1.05 -3.57 6.24
C GLN A 192 -0.18 -3.46 5.32
N ILE A 193 -0.05 -3.84 4.04
CA ILE A 193 -1.18 -3.94 3.13
C ILE A 193 -2.02 -5.15 3.56
N ARG A 194 -3.30 -4.93 3.83
CA ARG A 194 -4.27 -5.95 4.24
C ARG A 194 -5.68 -5.52 3.87
N PHE A 195 -6.59 -6.49 3.76
CA PHE A 195 -7.97 -6.26 3.31
C PHE A 195 -9.03 -6.78 4.29
N ASP A 196 -8.61 -7.28 5.46
CA ASP A 196 -9.46 -7.70 6.58
C ASP A 196 -9.76 -6.54 7.55
#